data_AF-A0A3S0RTT8-F1
#
_entry.id   AF-A0A3S0RTT8-F1
#
_cell.length_a   1.000
_cell.length_b   1.000
_cell.length_c   1.000
_cell.angle_alpha   90.00
_cell.angle_beta   90.00
_cell.angle_gamma   90.00
#
_symmetry.space_group_name_H-M   'P 1'
#
loop_
_entity.id
_entity.type
_entity.pdbx_description
1 polymer ?
#
loop_
_entity_poly.entity_id
_entity_poly.type
_entity_poly.pdbx_seq_one_letter_code
_entity_poly.pdbx_strand_id
1 'polypeptide(L)'
;MGDKATFEALLNAAVFVAPVALLLTLFALLLHRRLKRSSAKSSQASRSVVGIAAPISPAGKDAAVAEPPPKLEDVETLNKKIELALARGEKTALSRLYYDLAAGHERLGNVEARMSALRSAAGYGALHGPGAAHAAARIALGEAAQQAGDLTTACEQWQMAKAAYLEAGDTDQQERVEKRMRENGCPTDWVLTDF
;
A
#
# COMPACT_ATOMS: atom_id res chain seq x y z
N MET A 1 -27.66 -24.02 -47.84
CA MET A 1 -27.22 -25.14 -46.98
C MET A 1 -25.73 -24.95 -46.74
N GLY A 2 -25.35 -24.39 -45.59
CA GLY A 2 -23.94 -24.23 -45.23
C GLY A 2 -23.40 -25.54 -44.68
N ASP A 3 -22.33 -26.06 -45.28
CA ASP A 3 -21.76 -27.36 -44.96
C ASP A 3 -21.23 -27.37 -43.52
N LYS A 4 -21.74 -28.29 -42.69
CA LYS A 4 -21.38 -28.46 -41.27
C LYS A 4 -19.85 -28.51 -41.04
N ALA A 5 -19.10 -29.01 -42.03
CA ALA A 5 -17.64 -29.06 -42.01
C ALA A 5 -16.98 -27.67 -41.92
N THR A 6 -17.58 -26.63 -42.51
CA THR A 6 -17.05 -25.25 -42.44
C THR A 6 -17.26 -24.63 -41.05
N PHE A 7 -18.35 -24.99 -40.36
CA PHE A 7 -18.65 -24.49 -39.02
C PHE A 7 -17.75 -25.10 -37.95
N GLU A 8 -17.45 -26.40 -38.03
CA GLU A 8 -16.52 -27.06 -37.10
C GLU A 8 -15.07 -26.60 -37.28
N ALA A 9 -14.64 -26.35 -38.53
CA ALA A 9 -13.32 -25.78 -38.80
C ALA A 9 -13.17 -24.35 -38.24
N LEU A 10 -14.21 -23.52 -38.33
CA LEU A 10 -14.23 -22.18 -37.73
C LEU A 10 -14.25 -22.21 -36.20
N LEU A 11 -15.00 -23.13 -35.59
CA LEU A 11 -15.03 -23.31 -34.14
C LEU A 11 -13.68 -23.77 -33.58
N ASN A 12 -13.01 -24.72 -34.23
CA ASN A 12 -11.69 -25.18 -33.81
C ASN A 12 -10.61 -24.10 -34.01
N ALA A 13 -10.69 -23.29 -35.07
CA ALA A 13 -9.79 -22.15 -35.24
C ALA A 13 -10.00 -21.08 -34.15
N ALA A 14 -11.24 -20.82 -33.72
CA ALA A 14 -11.55 -19.84 -32.69
C ALA A 14 -10.95 -20.19 -31.31
N VAL A 15 -10.87 -21.49 -30.97
CA VAL A 15 -10.28 -21.97 -29.70
C VAL A 15 -8.78 -21.65 -29.60
N PHE A 16 -8.05 -21.61 -30.72
CA PHE A 16 -6.63 -21.26 -30.74
C PHE A 16 -6.34 -19.77 -30.98
N VAL A 17 -7.22 -19.07 -31.69
CA VAL A 17 -7.02 -17.63 -32.00
C VAL A 17 -7.31 -16.74 -30.80
N ALA A 18 -8.31 -17.08 -29.97
CA ALA A 18 -8.66 -16.30 -28.78
C ALA A 18 -7.52 -16.16 -27.74
N PRO A 19 -6.83 -17.23 -27.31
CA PRO A 19 -5.73 -17.10 -26.35
C PRO A 19 -4.52 -16.37 -26.92
N VAL A 20 -4.23 -16.55 -28.23
CA VAL A 20 -3.10 -15.86 -28.89
C VAL A 20 -3.37 -14.35 -29.00
N ALA A 21 -4.60 -13.95 -29.35
CA ALA A 21 -4.97 -12.54 -29.39
C ALA A 21 -4.93 -11.88 -28.00
N LEU A 22 -5.33 -12.61 -26.95
CA LEU A 22 -5.24 -12.16 -25.56
C LEU A 22 -3.78 -11.97 -25.10
N LEU A 23 -2.90 -12.90 -25.46
CA LEU A 23 -1.48 -12.80 -25.14
C LEU A 23 -0.80 -11.64 -25.88
N LEU A 24 -1.12 -11.43 -27.16
CA LEU A 24 -0.58 -10.31 -27.95
C LEU A 24 -1.06 -8.96 -27.40
N THR A 25 -2.32 -8.85 -26.96
CA THR A 25 -2.85 -7.62 -26.35
C THR A 25 -2.23 -7.34 -24.98
N LEU A 26 -2.05 -8.36 -24.13
CA LEU A 26 -1.33 -8.21 -22.85
C LEU A 26 0.13 -7.80 -23.07
N PHE A 27 0.81 -8.40 -24.05
CA PHE A 27 2.19 -8.07 -24.40
C PHE A 27 2.32 -6.62 -24.91
N ALA A 28 1.40 -6.19 -25.78
CA ALA A 28 1.36 -4.81 -26.27
C ALA A 28 1.13 -3.79 -25.14
N LEU A 29 0.24 -4.09 -24.18
CA LEU A 29 -0.01 -3.25 -23.01
C LEU A 29 1.21 -3.15 -22.08
N LEU A 30 1.94 -4.25 -21.89
CA LEU A 30 3.18 -4.26 -21.11
C LEU A 30 4.30 -3.45 -21.77
N LEU A 31 4.44 -3.55 -23.10
CA LEU A 31 5.40 -2.74 -23.86
C LEU A 31 5.05 -1.24 -23.82
N HIS A 32 3.78 -0.88 -24.00
CA HIS A 32 3.31 0.50 -23.89
C HIS A 32 3.58 1.08 -22.49
N ARG A 33 3.39 0.28 -21.43
CA ARG A 33 3.72 0.70 -20.06
C ARG A 33 5.22 0.94 -19.86
N ARG A 34 6.09 0.11 -20.44
CA ARG A 34 7.55 0.28 -20.35
C ARG A 34 8.04 1.51 -21.13
N LEU A 35 7.50 1.74 -22.33
CA LEU A 35 7.84 2.92 -23.15
C LEU A 35 7.35 4.22 -22.50
N LYS A 36 6.16 4.23 -21.89
CA LYS A 36 5.66 5.42 -21.17
C LYS A 36 6.46 5.71 -19.90
N ARG A 37 7.03 4.68 -19.25
CA ARG A 37 7.94 4.85 -18.10
C ARG A 37 9.33 5.38 -18.48
N SER A 38 9.83 5.14 -19.68
CA SER A 38 11.14 5.69 -20.09
C SER A 38 11.08 7.20 -20.40
N SER A 39 9.91 7.72 -20.76
CA SER A 39 9.72 9.16 -21.01
C SER A 39 9.63 10.02 -19.73
N ALA A 40 9.53 9.40 -18.54
CA ALA A 40 9.46 10.10 -17.26
C ALA A 40 10.81 10.17 -16.51
N LYS A 41 11.90 9.69 -17.12
CA LYS A 41 13.25 9.71 -16.52
C LYS A 41 14.18 10.62 -17.31
N SER A 42 13.83 11.90 -17.39
CA SER A 42 14.73 12.97 -17.83
C SER A 42 14.34 14.28 -17.15
N SER A 43 14.83 14.47 -15.92
CA SER A 43 15.07 15.78 -15.29
C SER A 43 15.54 15.62 -13.84
N GLN A 44 16.64 14.92 -13.60
CA GLN A 44 17.46 15.25 -12.43
C GLN A 44 18.87 14.67 -12.57
N ALA A 45 19.70 15.43 -13.28
CA ALA A 45 21.15 15.33 -13.16
C ALA A 45 21.70 16.76 -13.10
N SER A 46 22.63 16.95 -12.16
CA SER A 46 23.47 18.14 -11.93
C SER A 46 22.90 19.23 -11.05
N ARG A 47 23.25 19.17 -9.76
CA ARG A 47 24.31 20.03 -9.22
C ARG A 47 24.82 19.51 -7.88
N SER A 48 26.13 19.36 -7.80
CA SER A 48 26.88 18.98 -6.62
C SER A 48 27.77 20.17 -6.19
N VAL A 49 27.88 20.33 -4.87
CA VAL A 49 28.89 21.04 -4.05
C VAL A 49 28.91 22.57 -4.11
N VAL A 50 28.64 23.22 -2.96
CA VAL A 50 29.62 23.86 -2.04
C VAL A 50 28.85 24.31 -0.78
N GLY A 51 29.37 23.95 0.40
CA GLY A 51 28.84 24.41 1.68
C GLY A 51 29.31 25.81 2.04
N ILE A 52 28.47 26.55 2.75
CA ILE A 52 28.82 27.61 3.71
C ILE A 52 27.70 27.65 4.76
N ALA A 53 28.10 27.75 6.02
CA ALA A 53 27.23 27.87 7.18
C ALA A 53 26.57 29.25 7.29
N ALA A 54 25.25 29.25 7.61
CA ALA A 54 24.42 30.27 8.32
C ALA A 54 24.43 31.75 7.82
N PRO A 55 23.43 32.61 8.11
CA PRO A 55 22.39 32.52 9.14
C PRO A 55 20.94 32.88 8.66
N ILE A 56 20.08 33.02 9.66
CA ILE A 56 18.61 33.12 9.71
C ILE A 56 18.07 34.42 9.07
N SER A 57 16.86 34.31 8.48
CA SER A 57 15.78 35.31 8.26
C SER A 57 15.84 36.27 7.04
N PRO A 58 14.71 36.84 6.55
CA PRO A 58 13.28 36.58 6.84
C PRO A 58 12.36 36.47 5.57
N ALA A 59 11.16 35.91 5.77
CA ALA A 59 9.90 36.20 5.07
C ALA A 59 9.92 36.42 3.53
N GLY A 60 9.92 35.32 2.77
CA GLY A 60 9.44 35.31 1.38
C GLY A 60 7.91 35.28 1.34
N LYS A 61 7.29 36.41 0.98
CA LYS A 61 5.90 36.52 0.55
C LYS A 61 5.74 35.73 -0.75
N ASP A 62 5.44 34.45 -0.63
CA ASP A 62 4.73 33.61 -1.61
C ASP A 62 4.45 32.28 -0.92
N ALA A 63 3.74 32.36 0.21
CA ALA A 63 3.10 31.19 0.78
C ALA A 63 1.96 30.83 -0.16
N ALA A 64 2.24 29.96 -1.13
CA ALA A 64 1.23 29.13 -1.76
C ALA A 64 0.33 28.64 -0.63
N VAL A 65 -0.95 29.03 -0.70
CA VAL A 65 -1.96 28.66 0.29
C VAL A 65 -1.97 27.13 0.33
N ALA A 66 -1.27 26.58 1.32
CA ALA A 66 -1.34 25.17 1.62
C ALA A 66 -2.81 24.90 1.91
N GLU A 67 -3.42 24.09 1.06
CA GLU A 67 -4.76 23.58 1.27
C GLU A 67 -4.81 23.07 2.72
N PRO A 68 -5.79 23.52 3.54
CA PRO A 68 -5.83 23.14 4.94
C PRO A 68 -5.77 21.61 5.02
N PRO A 69 -4.96 21.04 5.92
CA PRO A 69 -4.86 19.59 6.04
C PRO A 69 -6.28 19.02 6.16
N PRO A 70 -6.59 17.91 5.44
CA PRO A 70 -7.92 17.34 5.46
C PRO A 70 -8.36 17.20 6.91
N LYS A 71 -9.54 17.74 7.24
CA LYS A 71 -10.08 17.65 8.60
C LYS A 71 -10.05 16.18 8.99
N LEU A 72 -9.31 15.87 10.05
CA LEU A 72 -9.28 14.53 10.62
C LEU A 72 -10.69 14.20 11.07
N GLU A 73 -11.27 13.18 10.46
CA GLU A 73 -12.61 12.73 10.81
C GLU A 73 -12.64 12.22 12.26
N ASP A 74 -13.72 12.53 12.96
CA ASP A 74 -13.95 12.05 14.31
C ASP A 74 -14.34 10.56 14.28
N VAL A 75 -14.23 9.91 15.44
CA VAL A 75 -14.49 8.48 15.63
C VAL A 75 -15.94 8.11 15.30
N GLU A 76 -16.91 8.98 15.60
CA GLU A 76 -18.33 8.70 15.35
C GLU A 76 -18.62 8.68 13.85
N THR A 77 -18.09 9.66 13.12
CA THR A 77 -18.19 9.72 11.66
C THR A 77 -17.55 8.50 11.00
N LEU A 78 -16.37 8.07 11.46
CA LEU A 78 -15.68 6.90 10.96
C LEU A 78 -16.47 5.60 11.21
N ASN A 79 -17.06 5.44 12.39
CA ASN A 79 -17.93 4.30 12.70
C ASN A 79 -19.14 4.23 11.75
N LYS A 80 -19.82 5.35 11.50
CA LYS A 80 -20.96 5.41 10.56
C LYS A 80 -20.54 5.01 9.14
N LYS A 81 -19.34 5.41 8.69
CA LYS A 81 -18.80 5.00 7.38
C LYS A 81 -18.47 3.51 7.34
N ILE A 82 -17.92 2.95 8.41
CA ILE A 82 -17.64 1.51 8.52
C ILE A 82 -18.95 0.71 8.46
N GLU A 83 -19.96 1.09 9.22
CA GLU A 83 -21.29 0.46 9.19
C GLU A 83 -21.90 0.48 7.79
N LEU A 84 -21.82 1.63 7.10
CA LEU A 84 -22.32 1.78 5.75
C LEU A 84 -21.55 0.91 4.75
N ALA A 85 -20.22 0.89 4.83
CA ALA A 85 -19.37 0.06 3.96
C ALA A 85 -19.61 -1.43 4.20
N LEU A 86 -19.80 -1.86 5.45
CA LEU A 86 -20.20 -3.22 5.80
C LEU A 86 -21.56 -3.58 5.19
N ALA A 87 -22.56 -2.72 5.35
CA ALA A 87 -23.90 -2.93 4.81
C ALA A 87 -23.92 -3.03 3.28
N ARG A 88 -23.02 -2.30 2.60
CA ARG A 88 -22.87 -2.31 1.13
C ARG A 88 -21.93 -3.38 0.60
N GLY A 89 -21.24 -4.12 1.48
CA GLY A 89 -20.24 -5.11 1.08
C GLY A 89 -18.97 -4.51 0.46
N GLU A 90 -18.66 -3.23 0.75
CA GLU A 90 -17.50 -2.48 0.23
C GLU A 90 -16.20 -2.87 0.97
N LYS A 91 -15.83 -4.15 0.92
CA LYS A 91 -14.75 -4.73 1.74
C LYS A 91 -13.37 -4.10 1.48
N THR A 92 -13.13 -3.60 0.27
CA THR A 92 -11.87 -2.95 -0.12
C THR A 92 -11.65 -1.63 0.62
N ALA A 93 -12.72 -0.92 1.00
CA ALA A 93 -12.67 0.35 1.72
C ALA A 93 -12.43 0.17 3.22
N LEU A 94 -12.85 -0.97 3.78
CA LEU A 94 -12.84 -1.22 5.23
C LEU A 94 -11.44 -1.14 5.85
N SER A 95 -10.40 -1.61 5.15
CA SER A 95 -9.03 -1.55 5.68
C SER A 95 -8.60 -0.11 5.99
N ARG A 96 -8.86 0.82 5.06
CA ARG A 96 -8.51 2.24 5.26
C ARG A 96 -9.37 2.88 6.34
N LEU A 97 -10.68 2.62 6.34
CA LEU A 97 -11.60 3.16 7.35
C LEU A 97 -11.22 2.74 8.77
N TYR A 98 -10.89 1.46 8.98
CA TYR A 98 -10.41 0.97 10.28
C TYR A 98 -9.04 1.56 10.65
N TYR A 99 -8.15 1.81 9.69
CA TYR A 99 -6.87 2.47 9.97
C TYR A 99 -7.08 3.92 10.43
N ASP A 100 -7.98 4.65 9.79
CA ASP A 100 -8.35 6.01 10.18
C ASP A 100 -9.05 6.03 11.55
N LEU A 101 -9.88 5.02 11.84
CA LEU A 101 -10.51 4.82 13.16
C LEU A 101 -9.45 4.60 14.25
N ALA A 102 -8.43 3.80 13.97
CA ALA A 102 -7.32 3.58 14.90
C ALA A 102 -6.58 4.88 15.22
N ALA A 103 -6.28 5.71 14.21
CA ALA A 103 -5.69 7.02 14.42
C ALA A 103 -6.61 7.95 15.22
N GLY A 104 -7.93 7.82 15.06
CA GLY A 104 -8.93 8.48 15.91
C GLY A 104 -8.81 8.08 17.38
N HIS A 105 -8.78 6.78 17.66
CA HIS A 105 -8.63 6.26 19.02
C HIS A 105 -7.28 6.61 19.66
N GLU A 106 -6.20 6.68 18.87
CA GLU A 106 -4.89 7.15 19.34
C GLU A 106 -4.95 8.57 19.90
N ARG A 107 -5.59 9.49 19.18
CA ARG A 107 -5.76 10.89 19.64
C ARG A 107 -6.59 11.01 20.92
N LEU A 108 -7.50 10.05 21.14
CA LEU A 108 -8.33 9.99 22.35
C LEU A 108 -7.64 9.23 23.50
N GLY A 109 -6.44 8.68 23.30
CA GLY A 109 -5.75 7.84 24.29
C GLY A 109 -6.43 6.49 24.54
N ASN A 110 -7.35 6.07 23.68
CA ASN A 110 -8.04 4.78 23.84
C ASN A 110 -7.21 3.66 23.20
N VAL A 111 -6.25 3.14 23.96
CA VAL A 111 -5.28 2.12 23.51
C VAL A 111 -5.98 0.84 23.06
N GLU A 112 -6.95 0.34 23.82
CA GLU A 112 -7.65 -0.90 23.49
C GLU A 112 -8.41 -0.79 22.17
N ALA A 113 -9.21 0.27 22.00
CA ALA A 113 -9.97 0.49 20.77
C ALA A 113 -9.06 0.76 19.56
N ARG A 114 -7.94 1.48 19.77
CA ARG A 114 -6.91 1.65 18.74
C ARG A 114 -6.38 0.29 18.27
N MET A 115 -6.00 -0.59 19.20
CA MET A 115 -5.46 -1.92 18.85
C MET A 115 -6.50 -2.80 18.16
N SER A 116 -7.76 -2.75 18.60
CA SER A 116 -8.87 -3.44 17.93
C SER A 116 -9.02 -2.96 16.47
N ALA A 117 -9.08 -1.65 16.25
CA ALA A 117 -9.20 -1.07 14.93
C ALA A 117 -8.00 -1.39 14.02
N LEU A 118 -6.77 -1.36 14.55
CA LEU A 118 -5.58 -1.75 13.78
C LEU A 118 -5.60 -3.22 13.33
N ARG A 119 -6.05 -4.15 14.19
CA ARG A 119 -6.21 -5.56 13.81
C ARG A 119 -7.25 -5.73 12.70
N SER A 120 -8.39 -5.02 12.80
CA SER A 120 -9.40 -5.00 11.74
C SER A 120 -8.83 -4.43 10.44
N ALA A 121 -8.10 -3.31 10.49
CA ALA A 121 -7.45 -2.71 9.33
C ALA A 121 -6.48 -3.68 8.64
N ALA A 122 -5.64 -4.36 9.43
CA ALA A 122 -4.70 -5.36 8.93
C ALA A 122 -5.43 -6.57 8.32
N GLY A 123 -6.47 -7.08 8.97
CA GLY A 123 -7.26 -8.23 8.50
C GLY A 123 -8.00 -7.95 7.19
N TYR A 124 -8.74 -6.85 7.11
CA TYR A 124 -9.38 -6.43 5.86
C TYR A 124 -8.36 -6.10 4.78
N GLY A 125 -7.22 -5.51 5.16
CA GLY A 125 -6.12 -5.20 4.26
C GLY A 125 -5.56 -6.47 3.60
N ALA A 126 -5.31 -7.52 4.37
CA ALA A 126 -4.77 -8.78 3.87
C ALA A 126 -5.72 -9.49 2.89
N LEU A 127 -7.02 -9.44 3.16
CA LEU A 127 -8.02 -10.21 2.41
C LEU A 127 -8.59 -9.46 1.20
N HIS A 128 -8.72 -8.14 1.30
CA HIS A 128 -9.55 -7.34 0.40
C HIS A 128 -8.97 -5.97 0.06
N GLY A 129 -8.10 -5.43 0.92
CA GLY A 129 -7.62 -4.06 0.78
C GLY A 129 -6.40 -3.94 -0.14
N PRO A 130 -6.04 -2.71 -0.52
CA PRO A 130 -4.76 -2.47 -1.17
C PRO A 130 -3.61 -2.80 -0.20
N GLY A 131 -2.52 -3.38 -0.72
CA GLY A 131 -1.35 -3.79 0.08
C GLY A 131 -0.78 -2.66 0.95
N ALA A 132 -0.87 -1.40 0.49
CA ALA A 132 -0.44 -0.23 1.26
C ALA A 132 -1.21 -0.03 2.59
N ALA A 133 -2.53 -0.27 2.61
CA ALA A 133 -3.33 -0.13 3.82
C ALA A 133 -3.06 -1.29 4.80
N HIS A 134 -2.86 -2.51 4.27
CA HIS A 134 -2.40 -3.64 5.04
C HIS A 134 -1.04 -3.36 5.71
N ALA A 135 -0.06 -2.90 4.93
CA ALA A 135 1.28 -2.60 5.40
C ALA A 135 1.32 -1.51 6.47
N ALA A 136 0.55 -0.43 6.28
CA ALA A 136 0.45 0.66 7.26
C ALA A 136 -0.12 0.18 8.62
N ALA A 137 -1.17 -0.64 8.59
CA ALA A 137 -1.74 -1.22 9.81
C ALA A 137 -0.74 -2.13 10.52
N ARG A 138 0.02 -2.95 9.76
CA ARG A 138 1.08 -3.82 10.30
C ARG A 138 2.21 -3.00 10.94
N ILE A 139 2.65 -1.91 10.30
CA ILE A 139 3.61 -0.98 10.90
C ILE A 139 3.12 -0.48 12.27
N ALA A 140 1.90 0.03 12.34
CA ALA A 140 1.36 0.62 13.57
C ALA A 140 1.17 -0.42 14.69
N LEU A 141 0.83 -1.67 14.34
CA LEU A 141 0.80 -2.78 15.30
C LEU A 141 2.20 -3.11 15.83
N GLY A 142 3.21 -3.10 14.96
CA GLY A 142 4.59 -3.35 15.37
C GLY A 142 5.16 -2.23 16.24
N GLU A 143 4.85 -0.97 15.94
CA GLU A 143 5.21 0.18 16.77
C GLU A 143 4.57 0.09 18.17
N ALA A 144 3.29 -0.31 18.25
CA ALA A 144 2.64 -0.53 19.54
C ALA A 144 3.28 -1.67 20.35
N ALA A 145 3.62 -2.79 19.70
CA ALA A 145 4.31 -3.91 20.35
C ALA A 145 5.70 -3.51 20.85
N GLN A 146 6.47 -2.78 20.04
CA GLN A 146 7.77 -2.26 20.41
C GLN A 146 7.67 -1.34 21.64
N GLN A 147 6.70 -0.41 21.65
CA GLN A 147 6.47 0.49 22.78
C GLN A 147 6.08 -0.27 24.06
N ALA A 148 5.41 -1.41 23.93
CA ALA A 148 5.09 -2.29 25.05
C ALA A 148 6.27 -3.18 25.50
N GLY A 149 7.44 -3.10 24.84
CA GLY A 149 8.61 -3.94 25.11
C GLY A 149 8.53 -5.33 24.48
N ASP A 150 7.52 -5.61 23.65
CA ASP A 150 7.35 -6.87 22.93
C ASP A 150 7.99 -6.77 21.54
N LEU A 151 9.32 -6.92 21.52
CA LEU A 151 10.10 -6.84 20.30
C LEU A 151 9.82 -8.01 19.35
N THR A 152 9.47 -9.19 19.87
CA THR A 152 9.12 -10.36 19.06
C THR A 152 7.91 -10.05 18.19
N THR A 153 6.80 -9.61 18.80
CA THR A 153 5.60 -9.22 18.07
C THR A 153 5.89 -8.03 17.14
N ALA A 154 6.72 -7.07 17.56
CA ALA A 154 7.09 -5.95 16.70
C ALA A 154 7.76 -6.41 15.39
N CYS A 155 8.76 -7.31 15.49
CA CYS A 155 9.45 -7.87 14.34
C CYS A 155 8.52 -8.65 13.41
N GLU A 156 7.60 -9.45 13.95
CA GLU A 156 6.60 -10.19 13.15
C GLU A 156 5.71 -9.23 12.36
N GLN A 157 5.21 -8.18 13.01
CA GLN A 157 4.36 -7.19 12.34
C GLN A 157 5.13 -6.44 11.25
N TRP A 158 6.37 -6.02 11.51
CA TRP A 158 7.19 -5.34 10.51
C TRP A 158 7.57 -6.25 9.33
N GLN A 159 7.83 -7.53 9.55
CA GLN A 159 8.08 -8.48 8.46
C GLN A 159 6.84 -8.62 7.56
N MET A 160 5.63 -8.69 8.12
CA MET A 160 4.39 -8.68 7.35
C MET A 160 4.20 -7.37 6.57
N ALA A 161 4.55 -6.22 7.16
CA ALA A 161 4.52 -4.94 6.45
C ALA A 161 5.52 -4.90 5.29
N LYS A 162 6.74 -5.43 5.49
CA LYS A 162 7.78 -5.53 4.46
C LYS A 162 7.29 -6.34 3.26
N ALA A 163 6.68 -7.50 3.52
CA ALA A 163 6.10 -8.36 2.49
C ALA A 163 4.97 -7.64 1.73
N ALA A 164 4.06 -6.97 2.45
CA ALA A 164 2.96 -6.24 1.85
C ALA A 164 3.40 -5.09 0.92
N TYR A 165 4.45 -4.34 1.29
CA TYR A 165 5.02 -3.32 0.41
C TYR A 165 5.73 -3.92 -0.82
N LEU A 166 6.43 -5.04 -0.63
CA LEU A 166 7.04 -5.77 -1.74
C LEU A 166 5.99 -6.24 -2.76
N GLU A 167 4.90 -6.84 -2.29
CA GLU A 167 3.77 -7.28 -3.13
C GLU A 167 3.08 -6.11 -3.84
N ALA A 168 2.98 -4.95 -3.19
CA ALA A 168 2.46 -3.73 -3.78
C ALA A 168 3.43 -3.06 -4.78
N GLY A 169 4.69 -3.52 -4.86
CA GLY A 169 5.74 -2.92 -5.69
C GLY A 169 6.27 -1.59 -5.16
N ASP A 170 6.06 -1.29 -3.88
CA ASP A 170 6.53 -0.08 -3.20
C ASP A 170 7.88 -0.36 -2.50
N THR A 171 8.94 -0.40 -3.31
CA THR A 171 10.31 -0.74 -2.87
C THR A 171 10.86 0.26 -1.85
N ASP A 172 10.53 1.55 -1.98
CA ASP A 172 11.02 2.59 -1.09
C ASP A 172 10.47 2.40 0.34
N GLN A 173 9.19 2.02 0.47
CA GLN A 173 8.61 1.71 1.77
C GLN A 173 9.09 0.36 2.31
N GLN A 174 9.29 -0.63 1.44
CA GLN A 174 9.88 -1.92 1.82
C GLN A 174 11.27 -1.72 2.44
N GLU A 175 12.15 -0.94 1.83
CA GLU A 175 13.49 -0.63 2.34
C GLU A 175 13.46 0.12 3.69
N ARG A 176 12.48 1.03 3.88
CA ARG A 176 12.30 1.75 5.14
C ARG A 176 11.90 0.81 6.27
N VAL A 177 10.99 -0.13 6.02
CA VAL A 177 10.62 -1.16 6.99
C VAL A 177 11.81 -2.04 7.30
N GLU A 178 12.56 -2.47 6.29
CA GLU A 178 13.75 -3.29 6.48
C GLU A 178 14.84 -2.58 7.30
N LYS A 179 15.07 -1.27 7.04
CA LYS A 179 15.97 -0.44 7.85
C LYS A 179 15.51 -0.39 9.30
N ARG A 180 14.23 -0.15 9.56
CA ARG A 180 13.65 -0.16 10.91
C ARG A 180 13.87 -1.50 11.61
N MET A 181 13.63 -2.60 10.90
CA MET A 181 13.86 -3.94 11.42
C MET A 181 15.32 -4.12 11.86
N ARG A 182 16.30 -3.77 11.01
CA ARG A 182 17.73 -3.83 11.37
C ARG A 182 18.07 -2.98 12.58
N GLU A 183 17.54 -1.75 12.64
CA GLU A 183 17.78 -0.81 13.75
C GLU A 183 17.25 -1.33 15.09
N ASN A 184 16.29 -2.25 15.06
CA ASN A 184 15.70 -2.87 16.25
C ASN A 184 16.17 -4.32 16.46
N GLY A 185 17.19 -4.79 15.72
CA GLY A 185 17.71 -6.15 15.86
C GLY A 185 16.78 -7.24 15.31
N CYS A 186 15.77 -6.87 14.53
CA CYS A 186 14.92 -7.85 13.85
C CYS A 186 15.67 -8.48 12.67
N PRO A 187 15.50 -9.80 12.45
CA PRO A 187 16.07 -10.47 11.29
C PRO A 187 15.34 -10.02 10.01
N THR A 188 16.10 -9.66 8.97
CA THR A 188 15.56 -9.06 7.74
C THR A 188 15.59 -10.00 6.53
N ASP A 189 16.28 -11.12 6.66
CA ASP A 189 16.52 -12.14 5.65
C ASP A 189 15.59 -13.34 5.79
N TRP A 190 14.49 -13.22 6.57
CA TRP A 190 13.49 -14.27 6.67
C TRP A 190 12.92 -14.61 5.29
N VAL A 191 13.45 -15.68 4.72
CA VAL A 191 12.76 -16.49 3.74
C VAL A 191 11.67 -17.18 4.54
N LEU A 192 10.40 -16.94 4.22
CA LEU A 192 9.30 -17.79 4.66
C LEU A 192 9.46 -19.14 3.95
N THR A 193 10.45 -19.93 4.34
CA THR A 193 10.49 -21.34 4.00
C THR A 193 9.49 -22.03 4.92
N ASP A 194 8.43 -22.54 4.30
CA ASP A 194 7.40 -23.43 4.86
C ASP A 194 6.21 -22.75 5.59
N PHE A 195 5.14 -22.55 4.81
CA PHE A 195 3.74 -22.65 5.25
C PHE A 195 2.92 -23.37 4.17
#